data_AF-A0A6P1AH63-F1
#
_entry.id   AF-A0A6P1AH63-F1
#
_cell.length_a   1.000
_cell.length_b   1.000
_cell.length_c   1.000
_cell.angle_alpha   90.00
_cell.angle_beta   90.00
_cell.angle_gamma   90.00
#
_symmetry.space_group_name_H-M   'P 1'
#
loop_
_entity.id
_entity.type
_entity.pdbx_description
1 polymer ?
#
loop_
_entity_poly.entity_id
_entity_poly.type
_entity_poly.pdbx_seq_one_letter_code
_entity_poly.pdbx_strand_id
1 'polypeptide(L)'
;MKIIEGLNYREWQKRNTYSFDKLNPSQQKTVRAKGYRNVGWDNVQKSWKILTNSCQKLSLFDHKLNQGDLLGAVNHSILEAEQAKVVANKSLSSLEKKYQKVQLIADKALAKYQTL
;
A
#
# COMPACT_ATOMS: atom_id res chain seq x y z
N MET A 1 5.39 26.39 -14.84
CA MET A 1 4.21 25.63 -14.36
C MET A 1 4.73 24.55 -13.42
N LYS A 2 4.27 24.49 -12.16
CA LYS A 2 4.77 23.49 -11.20
C LYS A 2 4.22 22.11 -11.59
N ILE A 3 5.11 21.15 -11.83
CA ILE A 3 4.78 19.76 -12.16
C ILE A 3 5.19 18.90 -10.96
N ILE A 4 4.26 18.07 -10.46
CA ILE A 4 4.49 17.20 -9.31
C ILE A 4 3.95 15.82 -9.68
N GLU A 5 4.77 14.78 -9.51
CA GLU A 5 4.44 13.42 -9.96
C GLU A 5 4.09 13.35 -11.45
N GLY A 6 4.73 14.19 -12.28
CA GLY A 6 4.47 14.23 -13.72
C GLY A 6 3.16 14.91 -14.13
N LEU A 7 2.40 15.47 -13.17
CA LEU A 7 1.12 16.14 -13.44
C LEU A 7 1.17 17.63 -13.04
N ASN A 8 0.53 18.47 -13.83
CA ASN A 8 0.31 19.88 -13.51
C ASN A 8 -0.97 20.07 -12.65
N TYR A 9 -1.20 21.30 -12.21
CA TYR A 9 -2.35 21.66 -11.34
C TYR A 9 -3.71 21.24 -11.90
N ARG A 10 -3.95 21.49 -13.19
CA ARG A 10 -5.23 21.16 -13.81
C ARG A 10 -5.41 19.65 -13.94
N GLU A 11 -4.35 18.92 -14.23
CA GLU A 11 -4.36 17.46 -14.34
C GLU A 11 -4.63 16.81 -12.98
N TRP A 12 -3.98 17.29 -11.92
CA TRP A 12 -4.28 16.86 -10.56
C TRP A 12 -5.74 17.13 -10.17
N GLN A 13 -6.26 18.31 -10.51
CA GLN A 13 -7.67 18.61 -10.27
C GLN A 13 -8.58 17.63 -11.03
N LYS A 14 -8.31 17.38 -12.31
CA LYS A 14 -9.07 16.42 -13.12
C LYS A 14 -9.04 15.02 -12.50
N ARG A 15 -7.87 14.53 -12.08
CA ARG A 15 -7.69 13.22 -11.45
C ARG A 15 -8.51 13.08 -10.16
N ASN A 16 -8.44 14.08 -9.29
CA ASN A 16 -9.17 14.09 -8.03
C ASN A 16 -10.69 14.13 -8.27
N THR A 17 -11.17 14.96 -9.20
CA THR A 17 -12.59 15.02 -9.56
C THR A 17 -13.07 13.67 -10.10
N TYR A 18 -12.36 13.07 -11.05
CA TYR A 18 -12.69 11.75 -11.59
C TYR A 18 -12.80 10.68 -10.50
N SER A 19 -11.88 10.70 -9.53
CA SER A 19 -11.86 9.73 -8.43
C SER A 19 -12.96 10.00 -7.41
N PHE A 20 -13.29 11.27 -7.17
CA PHE A 20 -14.38 11.68 -6.29
C PHE A 20 -15.75 11.32 -6.88
N ASP A 21 -15.95 11.50 -8.19
CA ASP A 21 -17.22 11.24 -8.86
C ASP A 21 -17.57 9.74 -8.91
N LYS A 22 -16.57 8.88 -8.82
CA LYS A 22 -16.75 7.42 -8.69
C LYS A 22 -17.24 6.97 -7.31
N LEU A 23 -17.17 7.84 -6.30
CA LEU A 23 -17.65 7.51 -4.96
C LEU A 23 -19.17 7.59 -4.90
N ASN A 24 -19.79 6.71 -4.13
CA ASN A 24 -21.23 6.79 -3.86
C ASN A 24 -21.56 8.01 -2.95
N PRO A 25 -22.84 8.45 -2.87
CA PRO A 25 -23.20 9.66 -2.12
C PRO A 25 -22.80 9.63 -0.64
N SER A 26 -22.83 8.45 0.01
CA SER A 26 -22.40 8.28 1.40
C SER A 26 -20.88 8.48 1.55
N GLN A 27 -20.10 7.86 0.67
CA GLN A 27 -18.64 8.00 0.63
C GLN A 27 -18.22 9.43 0.30
N GLN A 28 -18.89 10.10 -0.64
CA GLN A 28 -18.69 11.51 -0.95
C GLN A 28 -18.89 12.40 0.28
N LYS A 29 -19.95 12.13 1.08
CA LYS A 29 -20.20 12.82 2.35
C LYS A 29 -19.06 12.58 3.34
N THR A 30 -18.57 11.35 3.46
CA THR A 30 -17.45 11.00 4.34
C THR A 30 -16.14 11.68 3.93
N VAL A 31 -15.77 11.69 2.64
CA VAL A 31 -14.52 12.35 2.21
C VAL A 31 -14.60 13.87 2.35
N ARG A 32 -15.78 14.48 2.15
CA ARG A 32 -15.99 15.90 2.43
C ARG A 32 -15.85 16.20 3.93
N ALA A 33 -16.41 15.36 4.80
CA ALA A 33 -16.24 15.49 6.25
C ALA A 33 -14.77 15.36 6.70
N LYS A 34 -13.97 14.57 5.97
CA LYS A 34 -12.51 14.46 6.19
C LYS A 34 -11.69 15.64 5.62
N GLY A 35 -12.34 16.63 4.99
CA GLY A 35 -11.68 17.83 4.48
C GLY A 35 -11.27 17.79 3.00
N TYR A 36 -11.92 16.95 2.17
CA TYR A 36 -11.71 16.98 0.72
C TYR A 36 -11.98 18.36 0.12
N ARG A 37 -10.99 18.93 -0.57
CA ARG A 37 -11.06 20.24 -1.25
C ARG A 37 -10.11 20.27 -2.46
N ASN A 38 -10.68 20.29 -3.67
CA ASN A 38 -9.92 20.22 -4.92
C ASN A 38 -9.49 21.60 -5.46
N VAL A 39 -9.10 22.54 -4.59
CA VAL A 39 -8.73 23.92 -4.94
C VAL A 39 -7.53 24.38 -4.11
N GLY A 40 -6.50 24.89 -4.77
CA GLY A 40 -5.23 25.26 -4.17
C GLY A 40 -4.29 24.07 -4.06
N TRP A 41 -3.00 24.29 -4.26
CA TRP A 41 -2.07 23.18 -4.51
C TRP A 41 -2.00 22.18 -3.35
N ASP A 42 -1.88 22.70 -2.13
CA ASP A 42 -1.77 21.88 -0.91
C ASP A 42 -3.04 21.06 -0.66
N ASN A 43 -4.20 21.65 -0.94
CA ASN A 43 -5.48 20.99 -0.74
C ASN A 43 -5.72 19.90 -1.78
N VAL A 44 -5.30 20.13 -3.03
CA VAL A 44 -5.38 19.13 -4.11
C VAL A 44 -4.54 17.89 -3.77
N GLN A 45 -3.34 18.08 -3.20
CA GLN A 45 -2.51 16.97 -2.74
C GLN A 45 -3.08 16.25 -1.51
N LYS A 46 -3.54 17.01 -0.49
CA LYS A 46 -4.20 16.43 0.69
C LYS A 46 -5.46 15.66 0.33
N SER A 47 -6.25 16.19 -0.60
CA SER A 47 -7.47 15.58 -1.12
C SER A 47 -7.20 14.26 -1.81
N TRP A 48 -6.11 14.16 -2.57
CA TRP A 48 -5.69 12.89 -3.16
C TRP A 48 -5.43 11.83 -2.10
N LYS A 49 -4.73 12.17 -1.01
CA LYS A 49 -4.50 11.27 0.13
C LYS A 49 -5.81 10.83 0.80
N ILE A 50 -6.79 11.73 0.93
CA ILE A 50 -8.11 11.41 1.49
C ILE A 50 -8.85 10.43 0.58
N LEU A 51 -8.81 10.65 -0.73
CA LEU A 51 -9.45 9.79 -1.72
C LEU A 51 -8.82 8.40 -1.75
N THR A 52 -7.49 8.27 -1.77
CA THR A 52 -6.80 6.98 -1.75
C THR A 52 -7.08 6.18 -0.48
N ASN A 53 -7.33 6.85 0.65
CA ASN A 53 -7.64 6.20 1.92
C ASN A 53 -9.13 5.86 2.10
N SER A 54 -10.02 6.45 1.29
CA SER A 54 -11.48 6.33 1.46
C SER A 54 -12.16 5.56 0.32
N CYS A 55 -11.57 5.54 -0.87
CA CYS A 55 -11.80 4.46 -1.81
C CYS A 55 -11.23 3.20 -1.15
N GLN A 56 -12.09 2.22 -0.84
CA GLN A 56 -11.64 0.84 -0.66
C GLN A 56 -10.63 0.56 -1.77
N LYS A 57 -9.42 0.12 -1.38
CA LYS A 57 -8.32 -0.18 -2.28
C LYS A 57 -8.84 -0.99 -3.47
N LEU A 58 -9.13 -0.31 -4.58
CA LEU A 58 -9.06 -0.94 -5.88
C LEU A 58 -7.59 -1.24 -6.04
N SER A 59 -7.20 -2.49 -5.83
CA SER A 59 -5.84 -2.93 -6.11
C SER A 59 -5.52 -2.56 -7.56
N LEU A 60 -4.23 -2.44 -7.91
CA LEU A 60 -3.88 -2.18 -9.30
C LEU A 60 -4.43 -3.30 -10.21
N PHE A 61 -4.58 -4.51 -9.68
CA PHE A 61 -5.33 -5.61 -10.30
C PHE A 61 -6.80 -5.20 -10.57
N ASP A 62 -7.56 -4.76 -9.56
CA ASP A 62 -8.95 -4.34 -9.73
C ASP A 62 -9.09 -3.16 -10.70
N HIS A 63 -8.13 -2.24 -10.68
CA HIS A 63 -8.09 -1.13 -11.62
C HIS A 63 -7.94 -1.61 -13.07
N LYS A 64 -7.00 -2.54 -13.33
CA LYS A 64 -6.78 -3.11 -14.67
C LYS A 64 -7.94 -3.98 -15.13
N LEU A 65 -8.51 -4.77 -14.22
CA LEU A 65 -9.67 -5.62 -14.50
C LEU A 65 -10.90 -4.78 -14.88
N ASN A 66 -11.15 -3.69 -14.16
CA ASN A 66 -12.23 -2.75 -14.48
C ASN A 66 -12.02 -1.96 -15.79
N GLN A 67 -10.78 -1.90 -16.30
CA GLN A 67 -10.47 -1.30 -17.60
C GLN A 67 -10.54 -2.31 -18.77
N GLY A 68 -10.85 -3.58 -18.49
CA GLY A 68 -10.84 -4.65 -19.49
C GLY A 68 -9.44 -5.17 -19.84
N ASP A 69 -8.38 -4.69 -19.18
CA ASP A 69 -7.01 -5.16 -19.36
C ASP A 69 -6.76 -6.44 -18.54
N LEU A 70 -7.31 -7.56 -19.02
CA LEU A 70 -7.19 -8.86 -18.36
C LEU A 70 -5.75 -9.36 -18.31
N LEU A 71 -4.98 -9.17 -19.39
CA LEU A 71 -3.58 -9.61 -19.45
C LEU A 71 -2.72 -8.83 -18.44
N GLY A 72 -2.90 -7.52 -18.36
CA GLY A 72 -2.18 -6.67 -17.41
C GLY A 72 -2.58 -6.96 -15.96
N ALA A 73 -3.82 -7.34 -15.69
CA ALA A 73 -4.28 -7.77 -14.37
C ALA A 73 -3.60 -9.08 -13.96
N VAL A 74 -3.59 -10.10 -14.83
CA VAL A 74 -2.94 -11.39 -14.60
C VAL A 74 -1.43 -11.23 -14.35
N ASN A 75 -0.73 -10.47 -15.20
CA ASN A 75 0.70 -10.21 -15.04
C ASN A 75 1.00 -9.50 -13.72
N HIS A 76 0.09 -8.63 -13.26
CA HIS A 76 0.27 -7.95 -11.99
C HIS A 76 0.11 -8.89 -10.79
N SER A 77 -0.89 -9.77 -10.80
CA SER A 77 -1.06 -10.79 -9.76
C SER A 77 0.13 -11.74 -9.67
N ILE A 78 0.72 -12.13 -10.81
CA ILE A 78 1.95 -12.95 -10.84
C ILE A 78 3.09 -12.21 -10.14
N LEU A 79 3.30 -10.94 -10.48
CA LEU A 79 4.36 -10.12 -9.90
C LEU A 79 4.17 -9.91 -8.39
N GLU A 80 2.93 -9.70 -7.93
CA GLU A 80 2.63 -9.61 -6.49
C GLU A 80 2.92 -10.92 -5.76
N ALA A 81 2.59 -12.07 -6.35
CA ALA A 81 2.88 -13.38 -5.78
C ALA A 81 4.39 -13.65 -5.67
N GLU A 82 5.17 -13.26 -6.68
CA GLU A 82 6.63 -13.36 -6.66
C GLU A 82 7.24 -12.49 -5.55
N GLN A 83 6.78 -11.25 -5.42
CA GLN A 83 7.24 -10.36 -4.34
C GLN A 83 6.89 -10.91 -2.96
N ALA A 84 5.68 -11.44 -2.79
CA ALA A 84 5.25 -12.06 -1.54
C ALA A 84 6.14 -13.25 -1.16
N LYS A 85 6.50 -14.08 -2.14
CA LYS A 85 7.45 -15.20 -1.94
C LYS A 85 8.82 -14.71 -1.50
N VAL A 86 9.35 -13.65 -2.12
CA VAL A 86 10.65 -13.07 -1.75
C VAL A 86 10.62 -12.55 -0.31
N VAL A 87 9.56 -11.86 0.09
CA VAL A 87 9.39 -11.36 1.46
C VAL A 87 9.27 -12.51 2.46
N ALA A 88 8.48 -13.54 2.15
CA ALA A 88 8.33 -14.72 2.99
C ALA A 88 9.69 -15.40 3.23
N ASN A 89 10.48 -15.61 2.17
CA ASN A 89 11.81 -16.22 2.27
C ASN A 89 12.78 -15.38 3.12
N LYS A 90 12.77 -14.06 2.97
CA LYS A 90 13.58 -13.16 3.80
C LYS A 90 13.19 -13.24 5.27
N SER A 91 11.89 -13.27 5.55
CA SER A 91 11.36 -13.42 6.91
C SER A 91 11.74 -14.75 7.53
N LEU A 92 11.65 -15.84 6.75
CA LEU A 92 12.02 -17.19 7.19
C LEU A 92 13.52 -17.27 7.56
N SER A 93 14.39 -16.75 6.69
CA SER A 93 15.84 -16.67 6.98
C SER A 93 16.14 -15.82 8.23
N SER A 94 15.41 -14.73 8.44
CA SER A 94 15.56 -13.91 9.65
C SER A 94 15.13 -14.69 10.90
N LEU A 95 14.04 -15.44 10.80
CA LEU A 95 13.50 -16.26 11.89
C LEU A 95 14.51 -17.36 12.29
N GLU A 96 15.08 -18.07 11.32
CA GLU A 96 16.09 -19.10 11.55
C GLU A 96 17.32 -18.55 12.28
N LYS A 97 17.82 -17.39 11.86
CA LYS A 97 18.95 -16.72 12.54
C LYS A 97 18.62 -16.36 13.98
N LYS A 98 17.38 -15.90 14.25
CA LYS A 98 16.94 -15.61 15.62
C LYS A 98 16.80 -16.88 16.45
N TYR A 99 16.24 -17.94 15.86
CA TYR A 99 16.10 -19.24 16.51
C TYR A 99 17.46 -19.81 16.92
N GLN A 100 18.45 -19.81 16.02
CA GLN A 100 19.82 -20.24 16.33
C GLN A 100 20.44 -19.45 17.48
N LYS A 101 20.22 -18.13 17.53
CA LYS A 101 20.70 -17.30 18.65
C LYS A 101 20.06 -17.70 19.97
N VAL A 102 18.74 -17.95 19.98
CA VAL A 102 18.02 -18.39 21.19
C VAL A 102 18.51 -19.76 21.64
N GLN A 103 18.73 -20.68 20.70
CA GLN A 103 19.25 -22.01 20.98
C GLN A 103 20.64 -21.96 21.63
N LEU A 104 21.55 -21.14 21.09
CA LEU A 104 22.87 -20.92 21.70
C LEU A 104 22.80 -20.34 23.12
N ILE A 105 21.83 -19.48 23.40
CA ILE A 105 21.62 -18.93 24.75
C ILE A 105 21.10 -20.02 25.69
N ALA A 106 20.14 -20.83 25.23
CA ALA A 106 19.58 -21.94 25.99
C ALA A 106 20.65 -23.00 26.33
N ASP A 107 21.48 -23.38 25.35
CA ASP A 107 22.57 -24.35 25.54
C ASP A 107 23.61 -23.83 26.53
N LYS A 108 23.98 -22.53 26.44
CA LYS A 108 24.86 -21.88 27.41
C LYS A 108 24.28 -21.85 28.82
N ALA A 109 22.96 -21.63 28.95
CA ALA A 109 22.29 -21.66 30.23
C ALA A 109 22.28 -23.08 30.82
N LEU A 110 21.92 -24.09 30.02
CA LEU A 110 21.92 -25.50 30.43
C LEU A 110 23.30 -25.96 30.90
N ALA A 111 24.36 -25.63 30.16
CA ALA A 111 25.73 -25.97 30.54
C ALA A 111 26.13 -25.39 31.90
N LYS A 112 25.66 -24.17 32.21
CA LYS A 112 25.94 -23.49 33.49
C LYS A 112 25.23 -24.16 34.68
N TYR A 113 24.06 -24.76 34.46
CA TYR A 113 23.32 -25.48 35.49
C TYR A 113 23.78 -26.93 35.67
N GLN A 114 24.39 -27.57 34.66
CA GLN A 114 24.97 -28.91 34.79
C GLN A 114 26.30 -28.95 35.56
N THR A 115 26.97 -27.80 35.72
CA THR A 115 28.21 -27.66 36.50
C THR A 115 27.99 -27.36 37.99
N LEU A 116 26.73 -27.28 38.44
CA LEU A 116 26.31 -27.18 39.85
C LEU A 116 25.80 -28.54 40.32
#